data_AF-A0A9P7JZ89-F1
#
_entry.id   AF-A0A9P7JZ89-F1
#
_cell.length_a   1.000
_cell.length_b   1.000
_cell.length_c   1.000
_cell.angle_alpha   90.00
_cell.angle_beta   90.00
_cell.angle_gamma   90.00
#
_symmetry.space_group_name_H-M   'P 1'
#
loop_
_entity.id
_entity.type
_entity.pdbx_description
1 polymer ?
#
loop_
_entity_poly.entity_id
_entity_poly.type
_entity_poly.pdbx_seq_one_letter_code
_entity_poly.pdbx_strand_id
1 'polypeptide(L)'
;MVWHQHRAARTIQERAWCPGQQNAVARGRVCALRSPHINDVAIAGLKTNSLLIFSFLPPNQQISFIMAITGVLVNVHDTDLVLATAKDGVHVKVQGQGINHTDNQRWIAKYKYDRTADANLWSVQNKDTGNYLSWNSSMQVIMSDTEHWWKLVSVEGNIALQVPHATKDGRYYTLELEDDASVTLKNQQGDPISRQLWTPVNE
;
A
#
# COMPACT_ATOMS: atom_id res chain seq x y z
N MET A 1 -13.10 -42.05 -28.32
CA MET A 1 -14.31 -41.84 -29.16
C MET A 1 -15.47 -41.59 -28.20
N VAL A 2 -16.05 -40.38 -28.29
CA VAL A 2 -17.27 -39.85 -27.62
C VAL A 2 -17.44 -40.09 -26.11
N TRP A 3 -17.42 -39.01 -25.33
CA TRP A 3 -18.24 -38.89 -24.12
C TRP A 3 -18.94 -37.53 -24.11
N HIS A 4 -20.27 -37.58 -24.10
CA HIS A 4 -21.17 -36.43 -24.00
C HIS A 4 -21.36 -35.99 -22.54
N GLN A 5 -21.78 -34.73 -22.42
CA GLN A 5 -22.16 -33.97 -21.23
C GLN A 5 -23.12 -34.68 -20.28
N HIS A 6 -23.01 -34.38 -18.98
CA HIS A 6 -24.18 -34.04 -18.15
C HIS A 6 -23.82 -33.10 -16.99
N ARG A 7 -24.68 -32.07 -16.83
CA ARG A 7 -24.71 -31.09 -15.72
C ARG A 7 -24.78 -31.76 -14.35
N ALA A 8 -24.12 -31.15 -13.37
CA ALA A 8 -24.68 -31.02 -12.02
C ALA A 8 -24.18 -29.70 -11.40
N ALA A 9 -25.02 -28.67 -11.46
CA ALA A 9 -24.90 -27.52 -10.58
C ALA A 9 -25.19 -28.01 -9.15
N ARG A 10 -24.18 -28.01 -8.27
CA ARG A 10 -24.40 -28.15 -6.83
C ARG A 10 -24.42 -26.75 -6.23
N THR A 11 -25.64 -26.29 -5.96
CA THR A 11 -25.92 -25.21 -5.00
C THR A 11 -25.43 -25.67 -3.64
N ILE A 12 -24.30 -25.15 -3.16
CA ILE A 12 -23.95 -25.28 -1.74
C ILE A 12 -24.76 -24.19 -1.02
N GLN A 13 -25.86 -24.60 -0.39
CA GLN A 13 -26.47 -23.82 0.68
C GLN A 13 -25.49 -23.81 1.86
N GLU A 14 -24.71 -22.76 2.01
CA GLU A 14 -23.97 -22.50 3.24
C GLU A 14 -24.98 -22.07 4.32
N ARG A 15 -25.37 -23.01 5.18
CA ARG A 15 -26.02 -22.70 6.44
C ARG A 15 -24.97 -22.07 7.36
N ALA A 16 -25.09 -20.76 7.58
CA ALA A 16 -24.39 -20.08 8.66
C ALA A 16 -24.78 -20.73 10.00
N TRP A 17 -23.82 -21.36 10.66
CA TRP A 17 -23.99 -21.89 12.01
C TRP A 17 -23.41 -20.87 12.99
N CYS A 18 -24.28 -20.09 13.64
CA CYS A 18 -23.93 -19.24 14.77
C CYS A 18 -24.46 -19.91 16.05
N PRO A 19 -23.61 -20.53 16.88
CA PRO A 19 -24.06 -21.01 18.19
C PRO A 19 -24.23 -19.80 19.11
N GLY A 20 -25.46 -19.60 19.60
CA GLY A 20 -25.79 -18.58 20.61
C GLY A 20 -26.56 -17.38 20.08
N GLN A 21 -27.85 -17.56 19.81
CA GLN A 21 -28.81 -16.46 19.79
C GLN A 21 -29.73 -16.58 20.99
N GLN A 22 -29.73 -15.59 21.87
CA GLN A 22 -30.96 -14.94 22.30
C GLN A 22 -30.69 -13.43 22.45
N ASN A 23 -31.36 -12.65 21.59
CA ASN A 23 -31.60 -11.20 21.69
C ASN A 23 -30.39 -10.24 21.70
N ALA A 24 -29.98 -9.73 20.53
CA ALA A 24 -29.45 -8.36 20.43
C ALA A 24 -29.57 -7.83 18.99
N VAL A 25 -30.16 -6.64 18.91
CA VAL A 25 -30.51 -5.87 17.72
C VAL A 25 -29.27 -5.50 16.87
N ALA A 26 -29.49 -5.40 15.56
CA ALA A 26 -28.54 -5.08 14.51
C ALA A 26 -27.50 -3.99 14.87
N ARG A 27 -26.25 -4.40 15.13
CA ARG A 27 -25.02 -3.63 14.90
C ARG A 27 -23.92 -4.62 14.51
N GLY A 28 -23.11 -4.24 13.52
CA GLY A 28 -22.26 -5.12 12.70
C GLY A 28 -21.64 -6.32 13.41
N ARG A 29 -21.79 -7.51 12.82
CA ARG A 29 -21.12 -8.73 13.26
C ARG A 29 -20.25 -9.30 12.15
N VAL A 30 -19.01 -9.60 12.54
CA VAL A 30 -17.98 -10.32 11.81
C VAL A 30 -18.36 -11.80 11.74
N CYS A 31 -18.38 -12.37 10.54
CA CYS A 31 -18.51 -13.81 10.35
C CYS A 31 -17.12 -14.37 9.98
N ALA A 32 -16.61 -15.32 10.77
CA ALA A 32 -15.39 -16.05 10.45
C ALA A 32 -15.76 -17.31 9.67
N LEU A 33 -15.28 -17.44 8.43
CA LEU A 33 -15.33 -18.68 7.67
C LEU A 33 -14.08 -19.50 8.02
N ARG A 34 -14.27 -20.63 8.71
CA ARG A 34 -13.19 -21.60 8.96
C ARG A 34 -13.25 -22.67 7.86
N SER A 35 -12.26 -22.68 6.97
CA SER A 35 -12.02 -23.83 6.09
C SER A 35 -11.15 -24.86 6.83
N PRO A 36 -11.54 -26.14 6.91
CA PRO A 36 -10.78 -27.16 7.63
C PRO A 36 -9.46 -27.58 6.94
N HIS A 37 -9.13 -27.01 5.78
CA HIS A 37 -7.92 -27.36 5.03
C HIS A 37 -6.95 -26.18 4.79
N ILE A 38 -7.23 -25.01 5.36
CA ILE A 38 -6.36 -23.83 5.25
C ILE A 38 -6.36 -23.14 6.62
N ASN A 39 -5.19 -22.90 7.21
CA ASN A 39 -5.04 -22.19 8.49
C ASN A 39 -5.30 -20.67 8.39
N ASP A 40 -5.90 -20.21 7.30
CA ASP A 40 -6.18 -18.80 7.05
C ASP A 40 -7.63 -18.47 7.43
N VAL A 41 -7.80 -17.41 8.21
CA VAL A 41 -9.11 -16.82 8.49
C VAL A 41 -9.19 -15.50 7.73
N ALA A 42 -10.02 -15.44 6.69
CA ALA A 42 -10.36 -14.20 6.02
C ALA A 42 -11.51 -13.51 6.78
N ILE A 43 -11.30 -12.26 7.19
CA ILE A 43 -12.35 -11.41 7.77
C ILE A 43 -12.54 -10.21 6.84
N ALA A 44 -13.66 -10.18 6.10
CA ALA A 44 -14.06 -9.02 5.32
C ALA A 44 -14.77 -8.00 6.24
N GLY A 45 -14.10 -6.88 6.52
CA GLY A 45 -14.70 -5.73 7.19
C GLY A 45 -15.43 -4.83 6.19
N LEU A 46 -16.76 -4.90 6.17
CA LEU A 46 -17.62 -4.01 5.38
C LEU A 46 -17.52 -2.55 5.90
N LYS A 47 -16.66 -1.74 5.27
CA LYS A 47 -16.86 -0.29 4.98
C LYS A 47 -15.64 0.42 4.36
N THR A 48 -14.49 -0.24 4.30
CA THR A 48 -13.35 0.20 3.48
C THR A 48 -12.98 -0.95 2.56
N ASN A 49 -12.56 -0.66 1.33
CA ASN A 49 -12.03 -1.68 0.40
C ASN A 49 -10.65 -2.19 0.86
N SER A 50 -10.47 -2.41 2.15
CA SER A 50 -9.23 -2.86 2.79
C SER A 50 -9.38 -4.35 3.10
N LEU A 51 -8.56 -5.18 2.47
CA LEU A 51 -8.48 -6.60 2.80
C LEU A 51 -7.53 -6.76 4.00
N LEU A 52 -8.06 -7.27 5.12
CA LEU A 52 -7.27 -7.66 6.28
C LEU A 52 -7.04 -9.17 6.23
N ILE A 53 -5.80 -9.60 5.97
CA ILE A 53 -5.40 -11.01 6.04
C ILE A 53 -4.63 -11.24 7.35
N PHE A 54 -5.13 -12.16 8.18
CA PHE A 54 -4.46 -12.58 9.42
C PHE A 54 -3.79 -13.94 9.19
N SER A 55 -2.46 -13.99 9.19
CA SER A 55 -1.72 -15.24 9.31
C SER A 55 -1.22 -15.39 10.75
N PHE A 56 -1.71 -16.41 11.45
CA PHE A 56 -1.20 -16.75 12.78
C PHE A 56 0.09 -17.57 12.62
N LEU A 57 1.24 -16.92 12.81
CA LEU A 57 2.54 -17.59 12.93
C LEU A 57 2.93 -17.76 14.41
N PRO A 58 3.76 -18.77 14.74
CA PRO A 58 4.19 -19.05 16.12
C PRO A 58 4.90 -17.85 16.78
N PRO A 59 4.95 -17.79 18.13
CA PRO A 59 5.25 -16.59 18.93
C PRO A 59 6.64 -15.94 18.74
N ASN A 60 7.51 -16.51 17.91
CA ASN A 60 8.83 -15.95 17.57
C ASN A 60 8.90 -15.37 16.14
N GLN A 61 7.78 -15.26 15.43
CA GLN A 61 7.72 -14.63 14.12
C GLN A 61 6.87 -13.36 14.16
N GLN A 62 7.40 -12.28 13.56
CA GLN A 62 6.76 -10.97 13.48
C GLN A 62 5.34 -11.10 12.93
N ILE A 63 4.38 -10.50 13.65
CA ILE A 63 3.05 -10.23 13.11
C ILE A 63 3.21 -9.08 12.12
N SER A 64 3.36 -9.42 10.84
CA SER A 64 3.35 -8.45 9.75
C SER A 64 1.90 -8.25 9.30
N PHE A 65 1.28 -7.17 9.74
CA PHE A 65 0.00 -6.73 9.20
C PHE A 65 0.25 -6.12 7.83
N ILE A 66 0.06 -6.90 6.75
CA ILE A 66 0.12 -6.35 5.39
C ILE A 66 -1.25 -5.73 5.10
N MET A 67 -1.41 -4.46 5.46
CA MET A 67 -2.48 -3.65 4.88
C MET A 67 -2.01 -3.16 3.52
N ALA A 68 -2.79 -3.47 2.48
CA ALA A 68 -2.58 -2.94 1.14
C ALA A 68 -3.56 -1.77 0.92
N ILE A 69 -3.04 -0.59 0.60
CA ILE A 69 -3.82 0.56 0.17
C ILE A 69 -3.57 0.74 -1.32
N THR A 70 -4.64 0.89 -2.10
CA THR A 70 -4.55 1.17 -3.53
C THR A 70 -5.08 2.57 -3.79
N GLY A 71 -4.34 3.38 -4.52
CA GLY A 71 -4.78 4.74 -4.82
C GLY A 71 -3.77 5.55 -5.61
N VAL A 72 -4.02 6.84 -5.66
CA VAL A 72 -3.17 7.85 -6.28
C VAL A 72 -2.55 8.71 -5.18
N LEU A 73 -1.31 9.17 -5.38
CA LEU A 73 -0.60 10.04 -4.46
C LEU A 73 -0.57 11.46 -5.04
N VAL A 74 -1.44 12.34 -4.55
CA VAL A 74 -1.54 13.74 -4.99
C VAL A 74 -0.54 14.59 -4.21
N ASN A 75 0.22 15.46 -4.86
CA ASN A 75 1.13 16.34 -4.12
C ASN A 75 0.35 17.44 -3.39
N VAL A 76 0.77 17.77 -2.17
CA VAL A 76 0.11 18.80 -1.36
C VAL A 76 0.47 20.21 -1.82
N HIS A 77 1.67 20.42 -2.36
CA HIS A 77 2.07 21.73 -2.88
C HIS A 77 1.38 22.07 -4.20
N ASP A 78 1.30 21.11 -5.11
CA ASP A 78 0.65 21.23 -6.40
C ASP A 78 -0.39 20.12 -6.56
N THR A 79 -1.65 20.45 -6.27
CA THR A 79 -2.75 19.49 -6.21
C THR A 79 -3.18 18.97 -7.58
N ASP A 80 -2.70 19.58 -8.66
CA ASP A 80 -2.97 19.11 -10.02
C ASP A 80 -2.01 17.98 -10.42
N LEU A 81 -0.93 17.77 -9.66
CA LEU A 81 0.10 16.78 -9.93
C LEU A 81 0.03 15.58 -8.99
N VAL A 82 0.10 14.40 -9.60
CA VAL A 82 0.18 13.11 -8.90
C VAL A 82 1.49 12.40 -9.17
N LEU A 83 1.91 11.59 -8.22
CA LEU A 83 3.06 10.70 -8.41
C LEU A 83 2.73 9.67 -9.49
N ALA A 84 3.52 9.64 -10.55
CA ALA A 84 3.31 8.73 -11.66
C ALA A 84 4.64 8.16 -12.17
N THR A 85 4.56 7.01 -12.82
CA THR A 85 5.67 6.50 -13.63
C THR A 85 5.53 6.96 -15.08
N ALA A 86 6.63 7.40 -15.68
CA ALA A 86 6.71 7.72 -17.10
C ALA A 86 7.79 6.89 -17.77
N LYS A 87 7.48 6.37 -18.97
CA LYS A 87 8.44 5.65 -19.79
C LYS A 87 9.20 6.66 -20.65
N ASP A 88 10.51 6.70 -20.49
CA ASP A 88 11.43 7.44 -21.34
C ASP A 88 12.29 6.43 -22.12
N GLY A 89 11.72 5.95 -23.23
CA GLY A 89 12.26 4.82 -23.98
C GLY A 89 12.26 3.53 -23.17
N VAL A 90 13.45 3.05 -22.79
CA VAL A 90 13.64 1.79 -22.04
C VAL A 90 13.58 2.00 -20.52
N HIS A 91 13.77 3.24 -20.05
CA HIS A 91 13.81 3.55 -18.63
C HIS A 91 12.44 4.02 -18.11
N VAL A 92 12.08 3.56 -16.91
CA VAL A 92 10.91 4.06 -16.19
C VAL A 92 11.37 5.09 -15.17
N LYS A 93 10.90 6.33 -15.31
CA LYS A 93 11.14 7.44 -14.39
C LYS A 93 9.92 7.65 -13.50
N VAL A 94 10.13 8.31 -12.38
CA VAL A 94 9.06 8.77 -11.47
C VAL A 94 8.98 10.29 -11.58
N GLN A 95 7.78 10.83 -11.77
CA GLN A 95 7.55 12.25 -11.96
C GLN A 95 6.16 12.66 -11.49
N GLY A 96 5.93 13.96 -11.33
CA GLY A 96 4.60 14.54 -11.25
C GLY A 96 3.93 14.50 -12.62
N GLN A 97 2.65 14.10 -12.64
CA GLN A 97 1.82 14.12 -13.84
C GLN A 97 0.43 14.64 -13.51
N GLY A 98 -0.20 15.35 -14.44
CA GLY A 98 -1.61 15.73 -14.32
C GLY A 98 -2.52 14.51 -14.14
N ILE A 99 -3.57 14.62 -13.32
CA ILE A 99 -4.52 13.53 -13.04
C ILE A 99 -5.23 13.09 -14.33
N ASN A 100 -5.08 11.82 -14.70
CA ASN A 100 -5.74 11.24 -15.87
C ASN A 100 -6.29 9.81 -15.63
N HIS A 101 -6.26 9.33 -14.38
CA HIS A 101 -6.79 8.03 -13.93
C HIS A 101 -6.18 6.81 -14.63
N THR A 102 -4.95 6.90 -15.13
CA THR A 102 -4.25 5.76 -15.75
C THR A 102 -3.48 4.91 -14.74
N ASP A 103 -3.25 3.63 -15.07
CA ASP A 103 -2.62 2.67 -14.14
C ASP A 103 -1.18 3.04 -13.74
N ASN A 104 -0.48 3.87 -14.53
CA ASN A 104 0.85 4.39 -14.18
C ASN A 104 0.81 5.44 -13.04
N GLN A 105 -0.36 5.97 -12.70
CA GLN A 105 -0.60 6.87 -11.56
C GLN A 105 -1.07 6.12 -10.32
N ARG A 106 -1.37 4.83 -10.45
CA ARG A 106 -1.93 4.01 -9.37
C ARG A 106 -0.83 3.24 -8.65
N TRP A 107 -0.89 3.29 -7.34
CA TRP A 107 0.06 2.68 -6.45
C TRP A 107 -0.62 1.73 -5.48
N ILE A 108 0.04 0.62 -5.20
CA ILE A 108 -0.33 -0.37 -4.20
C ILE A 108 0.71 -0.27 -3.10
N ALA A 109 0.32 0.30 -1.96
CA ALA A 109 1.17 0.45 -0.80
C ALA A 109 0.96 -0.69 0.19
N LYS A 110 2.01 -1.43 0.55
CA LYS A 110 2.02 -2.35 1.69
C LYS A 110 2.55 -1.65 2.92
N TYR A 111 1.92 -1.89 4.06
CA TYR A 111 2.35 -1.35 5.35
C TYR A 111 3.01 -2.43 6.21
N LYS A 112 4.00 -2.02 7.01
CA LYS A 112 4.46 -2.75 8.21
C LYS A 112 4.99 -1.75 9.24
N TYR A 113 5.08 -2.18 10.49
CA TYR A 113 5.72 -1.41 11.56
C TYR A 113 7.01 -2.10 12.00
N ASP A 114 8.13 -1.37 11.95
CA ASP A 114 9.42 -1.83 12.46
C ASP A 114 9.58 -1.41 13.92
N ARG A 115 9.51 -2.40 14.82
CA ARG A 115 9.66 -2.20 16.27
C ARG A 115 11.07 -1.78 16.68
N THR A 116 12.09 -2.15 15.91
CA THR A 116 13.49 -1.84 16.24
C THR A 116 13.79 -0.37 15.95
N ALA A 117 13.25 0.13 14.85
CA ALA A 117 13.41 1.51 14.41
C ALA A 117 12.30 2.44 14.90
N ASP A 118 11.30 1.92 15.61
CA ASP A 118 10.05 2.61 15.98
C ASP A 118 9.47 3.41 14.80
N ALA A 119 9.29 2.72 13.67
CA ALA A 119 8.99 3.37 12.40
C ALA A 119 7.87 2.65 11.64
N ASN A 120 6.94 3.44 11.11
CA ASN A 120 5.97 2.99 10.12
C ASN A 120 6.68 2.89 8.76
N LEU A 121 6.55 1.76 8.08
CA LEU A 121 7.22 1.50 6.82
C LEU A 121 6.20 1.18 5.72
N TRP A 122 6.38 1.81 4.55
CA TRP A 122 5.59 1.58 3.36
C TRP A 122 6.45 1.04 2.22
N SER A 123 6.00 -0.02 1.57
CA SER A 123 6.48 -0.36 0.24
C SER A 123 5.43 0.04 -0.79
N VAL A 124 5.85 0.73 -1.85
CA VAL A 124 4.94 1.38 -2.80
C VAL A 124 5.19 0.82 -4.19
N GLN A 125 4.28 -0.02 -4.66
CA GLN A 125 4.35 -0.69 -5.97
C GLN A 125 3.50 0.06 -6.99
N ASN A 126 4.03 0.33 -8.17
CA ASN A 126 3.26 0.91 -9.27
C ASN A 126 2.42 -0.18 -9.94
N LYS A 127 1.14 0.11 -10.22
CA LYS A 127 0.20 -0.88 -10.76
C LYS A 127 0.48 -1.22 -12.23
N ASP A 128 0.88 -0.25 -13.06
CA ASP A 128 1.20 -0.49 -14.48
C ASP A 128 2.45 -1.35 -14.65
N THR A 129 3.52 -0.99 -13.92
CA THR A 129 4.83 -1.63 -14.12
C THR A 129 5.08 -2.84 -13.22
N GLY A 130 4.38 -2.95 -12.10
CA GLY A 130 4.67 -3.95 -11.06
C GLY A 130 5.98 -3.68 -10.29
N ASN A 131 6.69 -2.61 -10.62
CA ASN A 131 7.93 -2.22 -9.96
C ASN A 131 7.64 -1.34 -8.73
N TYR A 132 8.58 -1.32 -7.80
CA TYR A 132 8.52 -0.56 -6.56
C TYR A 132 9.22 0.79 -6.69
N LEU A 133 8.59 1.82 -6.13
CA LEU A 133 9.24 3.11 -5.88
C LEU A 133 10.42 2.89 -4.93
N SER A 134 11.61 3.29 -5.35
CA SER A 134 12.85 3.02 -4.65
C SER A 134 13.86 4.15 -4.85
N TRP A 135 15.05 3.98 -4.28
CA TRP A 135 16.20 4.85 -4.45
C TRP A 135 17.47 4.01 -4.68
N ASN A 136 18.43 4.58 -5.40
CA ASN A 136 19.73 3.94 -5.60
C ASN A 136 20.79 4.44 -4.59
N SER A 137 22.02 3.91 -4.68
CA SER A 137 23.14 4.32 -3.82
C SER A 137 23.54 5.80 -3.96
N SER A 138 23.17 6.43 -5.07
CA SER A 138 23.36 7.87 -5.32
C SER A 138 22.17 8.72 -4.85
N MET A 139 21.22 8.14 -4.10
CA MET A 139 20.00 8.80 -3.62
C MET A 139 19.14 9.40 -4.74
N GLN A 140 19.11 8.74 -5.90
CA GLN A 140 18.19 9.07 -6.98
C GLN A 140 16.94 8.19 -6.89
N VAL A 141 15.77 8.77 -7.16
CA VAL A 141 14.51 8.04 -7.24
C VAL A 141 14.54 7.13 -8.47
N ILE A 142 14.20 5.86 -8.27
CA ILE A 142 14.16 4.84 -9.32
C ILE A 142 12.94 3.93 -9.16
N MET A 143 12.63 3.17 -10.21
CA MET A 143 11.73 2.03 -10.14
C MET A 143 12.56 0.74 -10.06
N SER A 144 12.34 -0.07 -9.02
CA SER A 144 13.04 -1.34 -8.80
C SER A 144 12.10 -2.53 -8.93
N ASP A 145 12.59 -3.64 -9.44
CA ASP A 145 11.91 -4.94 -9.40
C ASP A 145 11.89 -5.56 -8.00
N THR A 146 12.66 -5.02 -7.06
CA THR A 146 12.74 -5.47 -5.67
C THR A 146 12.02 -4.53 -4.71
N GLU A 147 11.32 -5.13 -3.75
CA GLU A 147 10.54 -4.41 -2.75
C GLU A 147 11.46 -3.54 -1.86
N HIS A 148 11.18 -2.24 -1.83
CA HIS A 148 11.85 -1.28 -0.96
C HIS A 148 10.87 -0.69 0.05
N TRP A 149 11.36 -0.40 1.25
CA TRP A 149 10.55 0.06 2.38
C TRP A 149 10.95 1.49 2.74
N TRP A 150 10.03 2.42 2.54
CA TRP A 150 10.14 3.83 2.93
C TRP A 150 9.71 4.00 4.37
N LYS A 151 10.37 4.86 5.13
CA LYS A 151 9.82 5.39 6.38
C LYS A 151 8.68 6.33 6.05
N LEU A 152 7.52 6.07 6.65
CA LEU A 152 6.32 6.87 6.52
C LEU A 152 6.26 7.89 7.65
N VAL A 153 6.14 9.17 7.30
CA VAL A 153 5.85 10.26 8.24
C VAL A 153 4.46 10.79 7.92
N SER A 154 3.57 10.86 8.90
CA SER A 154 2.22 11.40 8.75
C SER A 154 2.13 12.80 9.33
N VAL A 155 1.64 13.75 8.54
CA VAL A 155 1.47 15.17 8.92
C VAL A 155 0.08 15.60 8.48
N GLU A 156 -0.81 15.85 9.45
CA GLU A 156 -2.18 16.33 9.20
C GLU A 156 -2.99 15.49 8.18
N GLY A 157 -2.76 14.17 8.17
CA GLY A 157 -3.43 13.25 7.23
C GLY A 157 -2.73 13.11 5.87
N ASN A 158 -1.69 13.89 5.60
CA ASN A 158 -0.78 13.71 4.48
C ASN A 158 0.40 12.82 4.88
N ILE A 159 1.12 12.31 3.88
CA ILE A 159 2.27 11.45 4.10
C ILE A 159 3.53 12.00 3.44
N ALA A 160 4.67 11.80 4.07
CA ALA A 160 5.98 11.92 3.44
C ALA A 160 6.65 10.54 3.41
N LEU A 161 7.35 10.28 2.31
CA LEU A 161 8.14 9.07 2.12
C LEU A 161 9.62 9.41 2.32
N GLN A 162 10.20 8.88 3.38
CA GLN A 162 11.60 9.08 3.75
C GLN A 162 12.42 7.81 3.54
N VAL A 163 13.67 7.95 3.10
CA VAL A 163 14.63 6.84 3.16
C VAL A 163 14.80 6.41 4.63
N PRO A 164 14.72 5.11 4.96
CA PRO A 164 14.95 4.63 6.31
C PRO A 164 16.35 5.00 6.78
N HIS A 165 16.46 5.28 8.08
CA HIS A 165 17.66 5.77 8.76
C HIS A 165 17.99 7.23 8.43
N ALA A 166 18.04 8.03 9.48
CA ALA A 166 18.54 9.39 9.37
C ALA A 166 20.03 9.37 9.01
N THR A 167 20.50 10.44 8.36
CA THR A 167 21.92 10.76 8.36
C THR A 167 22.37 11.05 9.80
N LYS A 168 23.69 11.08 10.04
CA LYS A 168 24.27 11.29 11.38
C LYS A 168 23.79 12.57 12.07
N ASP A 169 23.28 13.55 11.31
CA ASP A 169 22.82 14.85 11.80
C ASP A 169 21.30 14.93 11.97
N GLY A 170 20.60 13.78 11.97
CA GLY A 170 19.14 13.72 12.11
C GLY A 170 18.37 14.16 10.86
N ARG A 171 19.03 14.17 9.69
CA ARG A 171 18.40 14.55 8.41
C ARG A 171 17.87 13.32 7.69
N TYR A 172 16.85 13.51 6.88
CA TYR A 172 16.28 12.44 6.05
C TYR A 172 16.26 12.86 4.59
N TYR A 173 16.55 11.90 3.71
CA TYR A 173 16.20 12.02 2.29
C TYR A 173 14.71 11.78 2.15
N THR A 174 13.98 12.80 1.72
CA THR A 174 12.52 12.78 1.60
C THR A 174 12.14 12.95 0.13
N LEU A 175 11.16 12.18 -0.33
CA LEU A 175 10.60 12.29 -1.68
C LEU A 175 9.96 13.66 -1.88
N GLU A 176 10.42 14.42 -2.87
CA GLU A 176 10.00 15.79 -3.14
C GLU A 176 9.60 15.97 -4.60
N LEU A 177 8.56 16.78 -4.83
CA LEU A 177 8.19 17.31 -6.15
C LEU A 177 8.87 18.67 -6.39
N GLU A 178 9.64 18.76 -7.47
CA GLU A 178 10.26 20.00 -7.93
C GLU A 178 9.33 20.81 -8.85
N ASP A 179 9.70 22.07 -9.10
CA ASP A 179 8.94 22.98 -9.99
C ASP A 179 8.85 22.50 -11.45
N ASP A 180 9.81 21.70 -11.90
CA ASP A 180 9.80 21.11 -13.25
C ASP A 180 9.04 19.78 -13.32
N ALA A 181 8.25 19.48 -12.28
CA ALA A 181 7.53 18.23 -12.05
C ALA A 181 8.42 16.98 -11.92
N SER A 182 9.75 17.14 -11.84
CA SER A 182 10.62 16.02 -11.48
C SER A 182 10.41 15.62 -10.02
N VAL A 183 10.58 14.33 -9.73
CA VAL A 183 10.48 13.81 -8.37
C VAL A 183 11.87 13.36 -7.93
N THR A 184 12.36 13.97 -6.85
CA THR A 184 13.72 13.78 -6.36
C THR A 184 13.75 13.42 -4.88
N LEU A 185 14.93 13.13 -4.36
CA LEU A 185 15.16 13.01 -2.92
C LEU A 185 15.89 14.24 -2.40
N LYS A 186 15.28 14.97 -1.48
CA LYS A 186 15.94 16.10 -0.79
C LYS A 186 16.35 15.72 0.60
N ASN A 187 17.60 16.04 0.91
CA ASN A 187 18.16 15.88 2.24
C ASN A 187 17.76 17.08 3.11
N GLN A 188 16.92 16.87 4.12
CA GLN A 188 16.43 17.95 4.98
C GLN A 188 16.46 17.59 6.46
N GLN A 189 16.45 18.63 7.29
CA GLN A 189 16.28 18.53 8.73
C GLN A 189 14.91 19.06 9.13
N GLY A 190 14.26 18.41 10.09
CA GLY A 190 12.94 18.82 10.59
C GLY A 190 11.79 18.11 9.88
N ASP A 191 10.59 18.69 10.04
CA ASP A 191 9.36 18.12 9.51
C ASP A 191 9.26 18.30 7.99
N PRO A 192 8.56 17.39 7.28
CA PRO A 192 8.33 17.51 5.85
C PRO A 192 7.60 18.80 5.45
N ILE A 193 8.03 19.41 4.35
CA ILE A 193 7.38 20.57 3.74
C ILE A 193 6.30 20.15 2.74
N SER A 194 5.44 21.07 2.30
CA SER A 194 4.32 20.78 1.38
C SER A 194 4.73 20.03 0.11
N ARG A 195 5.90 20.33 -0.46
CA ARG A 195 6.43 19.65 -1.67
C ARG A 195 6.74 18.17 -1.48
N GLN A 196 6.91 17.75 -0.24
CA GLN A 196 7.24 16.38 0.15
C GLN A 196 6.06 15.62 0.74
N LEU A 197 4.94 16.33 0.91
CA LEU A 197 3.71 15.78 1.42
C LEU A 197 2.84 15.34 0.26
N TRP A 198 2.27 14.16 0.42
CA TRP A 198 1.41 13.51 -0.55
C TRP A 198 0.10 13.13 0.12
N THR A 199 -1.02 13.38 -0.53
CA THR A 199 -2.34 12.95 -0.10
C THR A 199 -2.67 11.62 -0.79
N PRO A 200 -2.79 10.51 -0.06
CA PRO A 200 -3.29 9.27 -0.62
C PRO A 200 -4.80 9.39 -0.88
N VAL A 201 -5.19 9.28 -2.16
CA VAL A 201 -6.59 9.29 -2.59
C VAL A 201 -6.95 7.89 -3.08
N ASN A 202 -7.90 7.25 -2.40
CA ASN A 202 -8.42 5.95 -2.83
C ASN A 202 -9.34 6.14 -4.03
N GLU A 203 -9.17 5.30 -5.06
CA GLU A 203 -10.09 5.15 -6.20
C GLU A 203 -10.89 3.85 -6.12
#